data_AF-A0A1B7MEU3-F1
#
_entry.id   AF-A0A1B7MEU3-F1
#
_cell.length_a   1.000
_cell.length_b   1.000
_cell.length_c   1.000
_cell.angle_alpha   90.00
_cell.angle_beta   90.00
_cell.angle_gamma   90.00
#
_symmetry.space_group_name_H-M   'P 1'
#
loop_
_entity.id
_entity.type
_entity.pdbx_description
1 polymer ?
#
loop_
_entity_poly.entity_id
_entity_poly.type
_entity_poly.pdbx_seq_one_letter_code
_entity_poly.pdbx_strand_id
1 'polypeptide(L)'
;MSHQDQCQCFHTLFPSRSLTSWTAPGDGRSTEGIWEKLSQVAIKGAEYDSPERQPHPECLEGTRVNLLNHIYELLDKQNKNRLIWLHGTAGVGKSAVAFTVAERMRGLNVTAQTTSEKQLAGTFFFSRKYTERCTTGHFFATLAYQLATNFPSIRDDVITAIRENPALLDPKKSLRDQMEVLFLQPLRRLQLRLRDCPPLVFVIDALDE
;
A
#
# COMPACT_ATOMS: atom_id res chain seq x y z
N MET A 1 39.45 -21.90 48.47
CA MET A 1 40.40 -21.26 47.54
C MET A 1 39.76 -21.26 46.16
N SER A 2 39.15 -20.13 45.85
CA SER A 2 38.30 -19.85 44.70
C SER A 2 39.13 -19.53 43.46
N HIS A 3 38.81 -20.15 42.33
CA HIS A 3 39.20 -19.65 41.01
C HIS A 3 37.97 -18.97 40.39
N GLN A 4 38.05 -17.65 40.30
CA GLN A 4 37.15 -16.76 39.55
C GLN A 4 37.67 -16.68 38.12
N ASP A 5 36.80 -17.00 37.16
CA ASP A 5 37.04 -16.72 35.74
C ASP A 5 36.83 -15.22 35.46
N GLN A 6 37.80 -14.65 34.75
CA GLN A 6 37.94 -13.23 34.48
C GLN A 6 36.92 -12.73 33.44
N CYS A 7 36.09 -11.76 33.82
CA CYS A 7 35.53 -10.79 32.90
C CYS A 7 36.62 -9.81 32.48
N GLN A 8 36.96 -9.74 31.18
CA GLN A 8 37.76 -8.64 30.64
C GLN A 8 36.85 -7.53 30.12
N CYS A 9 36.77 -6.43 30.88
CA CYS A 9 36.37 -5.13 30.37
C CYS A 9 37.52 -4.53 29.56
N PHE A 10 37.32 -4.32 28.26
CA PHE A 10 38.17 -3.41 27.49
C PHE A 10 37.47 -2.06 27.35
N HIS A 11 38.00 -1.08 28.07
CA HIS A 11 37.82 0.35 27.80
C HIS A 11 38.47 0.68 26.46
N THR A 12 37.72 1.28 25.54
CA THR A 12 38.29 2.09 24.46
C THR A 12 37.60 3.44 24.40
N LEU A 13 38.46 4.46 24.43
CA LEU A 13 38.17 5.88 24.48
C LEU A 13 37.47 6.35 23.20
N PHE A 14 36.38 7.10 23.34
CA PHE A 14 35.76 7.87 22.27
C PHE A 14 36.61 9.11 21.94
N PRO A 15 36.94 9.38 20.66
CA PRO A 15 37.07 10.75 20.18
C PRO A 15 35.73 11.19 19.58
N SER A 16 35.22 12.32 20.08
CA SER A 16 34.15 13.10 19.48
C SER A 16 34.54 13.51 18.04
N ARG A 17 33.86 12.95 17.04
CA ARG A 17 33.79 13.48 15.67
C ARG A 17 32.34 13.41 15.18
N SER A 18 31.94 14.48 14.51
CA SER A 18 30.61 14.78 14.00
C SER A 18 29.88 13.58 13.38
N LEU A 19 28.61 13.39 13.76
CA LEU A 19 27.66 12.52 13.07
C LEU A 19 27.34 13.09 11.69
N THR A 20 28.14 12.72 10.69
CA THR A 20 27.63 12.58 9.32
C THR A 20 27.30 11.10 9.13
N SER A 21 26.04 10.82 8.80
CA SER A 21 25.56 9.48 8.49
C SER A 21 26.32 8.92 7.29
N TRP A 22 27.22 7.96 7.52
CA TRP A 22 27.76 7.13 6.46
C TRP A 22 26.69 6.12 6.04
N THR A 23 25.99 6.40 4.94
CA THR A 23 25.29 5.36 4.19
C THR A 23 26.33 4.65 3.32
N ALA A 24 26.47 3.33 3.50
CA ALA A 24 27.21 2.53 2.54
C ALA A 24 26.56 2.71 1.15
N PRO A 25 27.32 2.88 0.06
CA PRO A 25 26.75 2.93 -1.28
C PRO A 25 26.18 1.55 -1.60
N GLY A 26 24.88 1.39 -1.35
CA GLY A 26 24.14 0.21 -1.81
C GLY A 26 24.20 0.16 -3.33
N ASP A 27 24.48 -1.02 -3.87
CA ASP A 27 24.51 -1.30 -5.31
C ASP A 27 23.17 -0.93 -5.96
N GLY A 28 23.06 0.31 -6.47
CA GLY A 28 21.84 0.86 -7.05
C GLY A 28 21.29 0.06 -8.23
N ARG A 29 22.14 -0.76 -8.89
CA ARG A 29 21.70 -1.66 -9.97
C ARG A 29 20.83 -2.80 -9.43
N SER A 30 21.12 -3.30 -8.23
CA SER A 30 20.33 -4.35 -7.59
C SER A 30 18.93 -3.88 -7.16
N THR A 31 18.81 -2.63 -6.73
CA THR A 31 17.55 -2.01 -6.28
C THR A 31 16.60 -1.79 -7.46
N GLU A 32 17.09 -1.26 -8.58
CA GLU A 32 16.24 -1.01 -9.75
C GLU A 32 15.71 -2.34 -10.33
N GLY A 33 16.56 -3.38 -10.41
CA GLY A 33 16.12 -4.70 -10.86
C GLY A 33 15.07 -5.37 -9.95
N ILE A 34 15.06 -5.06 -8.65
CA ILE A 34 13.99 -5.53 -7.74
C ILE A 34 12.69 -4.76 -8.00
N TRP A 35 12.79 -3.45 -8.19
CA TRP A 35 11.63 -2.61 -8.49
C TRP A 35 10.97 -2.98 -9.82
N GLU A 36 11.75 -3.22 -10.86
CA GLU A 36 11.28 -3.68 -12.17
C GLU A 36 10.51 -5.01 -12.04
N LYS A 37 11.05 -5.97 -11.29
CA LYS A 37 10.36 -7.25 -11.03
C LYS A 37 9.03 -7.06 -10.30
N LEU A 38 8.99 -6.19 -9.29
CA LEU A 38 7.74 -5.87 -8.60
C LEU A 38 6.72 -5.22 -9.56
N SER A 39 7.16 -4.29 -10.41
CA SER A 39 6.31 -3.63 -11.41
C SER A 39 5.75 -4.61 -12.46
N GLN A 40 6.50 -5.67 -12.79
CA GLN A 40 6.07 -6.73 -13.70
C GLN A 40 5.03 -7.67 -13.06
N VAL A 41 5.16 -7.96 -11.77
CA VAL A 41 4.23 -8.84 -11.03
C VAL A 41 2.95 -8.12 -10.60
N ALA A 42 3.00 -6.79 -10.47
CA ALA A 42 1.85 -5.96 -10.14
C ALA A 42 0.82 -5.92 -11.29
N ILE A 43 -0.45 -6.19 -10.98
CA ILE A 43 -1.52 -6.23 -11.96
C ILE A 43 -2.10 -4.84 -12.17
N LYS A 44 -1.52 -4.09 -13.11
CA LYS A 44 -1.99 -2.73 -13.49
C LYS A 44 -3.43 -2.72 -14.00
N GLY A 45 -3.91 -3.86 -14.52
CA GLY A 45 -5.32 -4.11 -14.88
C GLY A 45 -6.31 -3.98 -13.70
N ALA A 46 -5.83 -4.16 -12.46
CA ALA A 46 -6.64 -4.12 -11.25
C ALA A 46 -6.77 -2.71 -10.66
N GLU A 47 -6.02 -1.73 -11.17
CA GLU A 47 -6.07 -0.35 -10.69
C GLU A 47 -7.39 0.33 -11.07
N TYR A 48 -7.79 1.31 -10.26
CA TYR A 48 -9.10 1.93 -10.40
C TYR A 48 -9.27 2.66 -11.76
N ASP A 49 -8.20 3.21 -12.32
CA ASP A 49 -8.16 3.96 -13.58
C ASP A 49 -7.56 3.15 -14.75
N SER A 50 -7.48 1.83 -14.62
CA SER A 50 -6.96 0.96 -15.67
C SER A 50 -7.82 1.00 -16.95
N PRO A 51 -7.23 1.15 -18.14
CA PRO A 51 -7.95 1.08 -19.41
C PRO A 51 -8.72 -0.24 -19.62
N GLU A 52 -8.26 -1.35 -19.04
CA GLU A 52 -8.95 -2.65 -19.07
C GLU A 52 -10.31 -2.64 -18.37
N ARG A 53 -10.59 -1.60 -17.57
CA ARG A 53 -11.82 -1.43 -16.81
C ARG A 53 -12.75 -0.40 -17.44
N GLN A 54 -12.48 0.03 -18.67
CA GLN A 54 -13.38 0.93 -19.40
C GLN A 54 -14.60 0.19 -19.99
N PRO A 55 -15.79 0.81 -19.99
CA PRO A 55 -16.10 2.10 -19.36
C PRO A 55 -16.06 1.98 -17.82
N HIS A 56 -15.46 2.99 -17.17
CA HIS A 56 -15.38 3.00 -15.72
C HIS A 56 -16.78 3.08 -15.12
N PRO A 57 -17.12 2.22 -14.14
CA PRO A 57 -18.41 2.28 -13.49
C PRO A 57 -18.38 3.48 -12.54
N GLU A 58 -18.72 4.68 -12.96
CA GLU A 58 -18.80 5.84 -12.07
C GLU A 58 -20.22 6.01 -11.53
N CYS A 59 -20.37 6.51 -10.30
CA CYS A 59 -21.66 7.00 -9.86
C CYS A 59 -22.07 8.21 -10.71
N LEU A 60 -23.26 8.15 -11.31
CA LEU A 60 -23.80 9.30 -12.05
C LEU A 60 -23.96 10.51 -11.13
N GLU A 61 -23.80 11.70 -11.70
CA GLU A 61 -23.98 12.97 -10.98
C GLU A 61 -25.34 13.01 -10.25
N GLY A 62 -25.33 13.47 -9.01
CA GLY A 62 -26.52 13.53 -8.16
C GLY A 62 -27.01 12.19 -7.61
N THR A 63 -26.38 11.06 -7.95
CA THR A 63 -26.72 9.74 -7.40
C THR A 63 -25.83 9.37 -6.22
N ARG A 64 -26.35 8.50 -5.33
CA ARG A 64 -25.61 7.95 -4.17
C ARG A 64 -24.96 9.01 -3.25
N VAL A 65 -25.38 10.27 -3.34
CA VAL A 65 -24.78 11.41 -2.62
C VAL A 65 -24.70 11.17 -1.11
N ASN A 66 -25.80 10.75 -0.49
CA ASN A 66 -25.83 10.49 0.96
C ASN A 66 -24.87 9.36 1.37
N LEU A 67 -24.76 8.31 0.56
CA LEU A 67 -23.85 7.19 0.80
C LEU A 67 -22.40 7.63 0.67
N LEU A 68 -22.08 8.37 -0.41
CA LEU A 68 -20.73 8.89 -0.66
C LEU A 68 -20.31 9.85 0.45
N ASN A 69 -21.16 10.80 0.83
CA ASN A 69 -20.89 11.72 1.94
C ASN A 69 -20.63 10.97 3.25
N HIS A 70 -21.44 9.95 3.55
CA HIS A 70 -21.22 9.12 4.72
C HIS A 70 -19.87 8.39 4.68
N ILE A 71 -19.47 7.84 3.52
CA ILE A 71 -18.16 7.22 3.36
C ILE A 71 -17.04 8.24 3.61
N TYR A 72 -17.12 9.44 3.04
CA TYR A 72 -16.09 10.47 3.22
C TYR A 72 -16.00 10.96 4.67
N GLU A 73 -17.13 11.18 5.35
CA GLU A 73 -17.15 11.47 6.78
C GLU A 73 -16.52 10.36 7.63
N LEU A 74 -16.64 9.11 7.19
CA LEU A 74 -15.99 7.99 7.87
C LEU A 74 -14.48 7.97 7.63
N LEU A 75 -14.01 8.39 6.46
CA LEU A 75 -12.60 8.46 6.08
C LEU A 75 -11.87 9.67 6.70
N ASP A 76 -12.55 10.80 6.86
CA ASP A 76 -11.97 12.04 7.42
C ASP A 76 -11.74 11.97 8.94
N LYS A 77 -12.42 11.07 9.65
CA LYS A 77 -12.26 10.93 11.10
C LYS A 77 -10.90 10.30 11.42
N GLN A 78 -10.09 10.97 12.24
CA GLN A 78 -8.74 10.55 12.67
C GLN A 78 -8.63 9.19 13.40
N ASN A 79 -9.71 8.41 13.53
CA ASN A 79 -9.60 7.05 14.05
C ASN A 79 -8.88 6.16 13.04
N LYS A 80 -7.62 5.88 13.34
CA LYS A 80 -6.73 4.98 12.59
C LYS A 80 -7.32 3.57 12.66
N ASN A 81 -7.51 2.95 11.50
CA ASN A 81 -8.06 1.60 11.25
C ASN A 81 -9.60 1.54 11.15
N ARG A 82 -10.11 1.72 9.93
CA ARG A 82 -11.52 1.53 9.59
C ARG A 82 -11.64 0.61 8.39
N LEU A 83 -12.41 -0.46 8.54
CA LEU A 83 -12.89 -1.26 7.43
C LEU A 83 -14.31 -0.79 7.12
N ILE A 84 -14.51 -0.20 5.93
CA ILE A 84 -15.84 0.14 5.44
C ILE A 84 -16.28 -1.00 4.51
N TRP A 85 -17.28 -1.77 4.94
CA TRP A 85 -17.81 -2.87 4.16
C TRP A 85 -19.10 -2.46 3.45
N LEU A 86 -19.02 -2.26 2.13
CA LEU A 86 -20.18 -1.94 1.30
C LEU A 86 -20.86 -3.23 0.83
N HIS A 87 -22.02 -3.56 1.42
CA HIS A 87 -22.81 -4.72 1.03
C HIS A 87 -24.13 -4.32 0.35
N GLY A 88 -24.65 -5.20 -0.49
CA GLY A 88 -25.89 -4.97 -1.23
C GLY A 88 -26.07 -6.02 -2.33
N THR A 89 -27.27 -6.13 -2.87
CA THR A 89 -27.59 -7.09 -3.93
C THR A 89 -26.74 -6.88 -5.19
N ALA A 90 -26.64 -7.90 -6.03
CA ALA A 90 -25.95 -7.77 -7.32
C ALA A 90 -26.61 -6.67 -8.18
N GLY A 91 -25.80 -5.92 -8.92
CA GLY A 91 -26.29 -4.88 -9.84
C GLY A 91 -26.61 -3.51 -9.24
N VAL A 92 -26.55 -3.32 -7.91
CA VAL A 92 -26.89 -2.01 -7.29
C VAL A 92 -25.82 -0.92 -7.44
N GLY A 93 -24.72 -1.20 -8.15
CA GLY A 93 -23.64 -0.23 -8.41
C GLY A 93 -22.61 -0.10 -7.29
N LYS A 94 -22.31 -1.18 -6.54
CA LYS A 94 -21.27 -1.17 -5.49
C LYS A 94 -19.88 -0.83 -6.06
N SER A 95 -19.50 -1.49 -7.16
CA SER A 95 -18.29 -1.18 -7.92
C SER A 95 -18.24 0.28 -8.37
N ALA A 96 -19.41 0.88 -8.61
CA ALA A 96 -19.47 2.28 -9.00
C ALA A 96 -19.18 3.25 -7.85
N VAL A 97 -19.67 2.92 -6.66
CA VAL A 97 -19.31 3.63 -5.43
C VAL A 97 -17.81 3.47 -5.16
N ALA A 98 -17.26 2.26 -5.30
CA ALA A 98 -15.84 1.99 -5.08
C ALA A 98 -14.95 2.81 -6.04
N PHE A 99 -15.26 2.84 -7.33
CA PHE A 99 -14.55 3.66 -8.31
C PHE A 99 -14.60 5.15 -7.95
N THR A 100 -15.79 5.70 -7.71
CA THR A 100 -15.95 7.14 -7.38
C THR A 100 -15.22 7.51 -6.09
N VAL A 101 -15.19 6.63 -5.08
CA VAL A 101 -14.40 6.84 -3.86
C VAL A 101 -12.91 6.85 -4.17
N ALA A 102 -12.39 5.87 -4.94
CA ALA A 102 -10.98 5.82 -5.31
C ALA A 102 -10.56 7.08 -6.06
N GLU A 103 -11.36 7.52 -7.04
CA GLU A 103 -11.12 8.71 -7.82
C GLU A 103 -11.04 9.97 -6.95
N ARG A 104 -11.98 10.17 -6.02
CA ARG A 104 -11.94 11.31 -5.10
C ARG A 104 -10.69 11.28 -4.20
N MET A 105 -10.33 10.11 -3.67
CA MET A 105 -9.19 9.96 -2.75
C MET A 105 -7.82 10.11 -3.42
N ARG A 106 -7.75 10.05 -4.77
CA ARG A 106 -6.50 10.34 -5.51
C ARG A 106 -6.00 11.77 -5.28
N GLY A 107 -6.87 12.71 -4.90
CA GLY A 107 -6.48 14.07 -4.51
C GLY A 107 -6.08 14.98 -5.68
N LEU A 108 -6.47 14.67 -6.93
CA LEU A 108 -6.24 15.55 -8.07
C LEU A 108 -7.27 16.68 -8.23
N ASN A 109 -8.43 16.56 -7.54
CA ASN A 109 -9.48 17.57 -7.61
C ASN A 109 -9.38 18.53 -6.41
N VAL A 110 -8.73 19.67 -6.64
CA VAL A 110 -8.81 20.84 -5.77
C VAL A 110 -10.17 21.50 -6.03
N THR A 111 -11.21 21.12 -5.29
CA THR A 111 -12.38 22.00 -5.14
C THR A 111 -12.09 23.00 -4.03
N ALA A 112 -12.49 24.26 -4.24
CA ALA A 112 -12.09 25.48 -3.54
C ALA A 112 -12.26 25.52 -2.00
N GLN A 113 -12.61 24.41 -1.35
CA GLN A 113 -12.86 24.32 0.09
C GLN A 113 -12.09 23.20 0.80
N THR A 114 -11.17 22.47 0.14
CA THR A 114 -10.32 21.50 0.86
C THR A 114 -9.04 21.20 0.08
N THR A 115 -7.89 21.57 0.66
CA THR A 115 -6.57 21.09 0.22
C THR A 115 -6.52 19.58 0.50
N SER A 116 -7.00 18.77 -0.44
CA SER A 116 -7.03 17.32 -0.27
C SER A 116 -5.66 16.77 -0.60
N GLU A 117 -4.87 16.42 0.42
CA GLU A 117 -3.66 15.61 0.21
C GLU A 117 -4.04 14.27 -0.43
N LYS A 118 -3.17 13.73 -1.28
CA LYS A 118 -3.37 12.40 -1.89
C LYS A 118 -3.46 11.34 -0.79
N GLN A 119 -4.64 10.74 -0.62
CA GLN A 119 -4.90 9.71 0.39
C GLN A 119 -4.94 8.30 -0.19
N LEU A 120 -5.22 8.16 -1.50
CA LEU A 120 -5.30 6.86 -2.16
C LEU A 120 -3.93 6.17 -2.18
N ALA A 121 -3.83 5.09 -1.43
CA ALA A 121 -2.63 4.28 -1.28
C ALA A 121 -2.56 3.14 -2.29
N GLY A 122 -3.71 2.57 -2.65
CA GLY A 122 -3.78 1.55 -3.69
C GLY A 122 -5.20 1.04 -3.88
N THR A 123 -5.40 0.37 -5.01
CA THR A 123 -6.69 -0.17 -5.41
C THR A 123 -6.52 -1.57 -6.00
N PHE A 124 -7.53 -2.42 -5.81
CA PHE A 124 -7.57 -3.71 -6.48
C PHE A 124 -9.01 -4.10 -6.76
N PHE A 125 -9.36 -4.12 -8.04
CA PHE A 125 -10.66 -4.55 -8.53
C PHE A 125 -10.52 -5.97 -9.08
N PHE A 126 -11.02 -6.94 -8.32
CA PHE A 126 -11.08 -8.33 -8.74
C PHE A 126 -11.96 -8.47 -9.99
N SER A 127 -11.68 -9.50 -10.79
CA SER A 127 -12.50 -9.83 -11.95
C SER A 127 -12.32 -11.27 -12.38
N ARG A 128 -13.43 -12.01 -12.51
CA ARG A 128 -13.42 -13.38 -13.07
C ARG A 128 -12.97 -13.47 -14.53
N LYS A 129 -13.02 -12.34 -15.26
CA LYS A 129 -12.67 -12.29 -16.69
C LYS A 129 -11.17 -12.42 -16.93
N TYR A 130 -10.34 -12.17 -15.92
CA TYR A 130 -8.89 -12.14 -16.04
C TYR A 130 -8.27 -13.08 -15.01
N THR A 131 -7.46 -14.03 -15.48
CA THR A 131 -6.84 -15.06 -14.64
C THR A 131 -5.99 -14.49 -13.50
N GLU A 132 -5.35 -13.35 -13.74
CA GLU A 132 -4.50 -12.68 -12.74
C GLU A 132 -5.30 -11.89 -11.71
N ARG A 133 -6.59 -11.58 -11.99
CA ARG A 133 -7.50 -10.83 -11.13
C ARG A 133 -8.61 -11.67 -10.50
N CYS A 134 -8.61 -12.99 -10.74
CA CYS A 134 -9.53 -13.93 -10.10
C CYS A 134 -8.87 -14.71 -8.95
N THR A 135 -7.61 -14.39 -8.60
CA THR A 135 -6.90 -15.00 -7.47
C THR A 135 -6.23 -13.94 -6.62
N THR A 136 -5.89 -14.29 -5.38
CA THR A 136 -5.19 -13.40 -4.46
C THR A 136 -3.68 -13.41 -4.61
N GLY A 137 -3.11 -14.22 -5.52
CA GLY A 137 -1.65 -14.45 -5.61
C GLY A 137 -0.84 -13.20 -5.94
N HIS A 138 -1.44 -12.25 -6.67
CA HIS A 138 -0.82 -10.97 -7.02
C HIS A 138 -1.31 -9.80 -6.17
N PHE A 139 -2.28 -10.04 -5.27
CA PHE A 139 -3.01 -8.98 -4.58
C PHE A 139 -2.08 -8.09 -3.74
N PHE A 140 -1.31 -8.68 -2.83
CA PHE A 140 -0.42 -7.90 -1.96
C PHE A 140 0.80 -7.32 -2.68
N ALA A 141 1.33 -8.01 -3.70
CA ALA A 141 2.39 -7.46 -4.53
C ALA A 141 1.91 -6.20 -5.30
N THR A 142 0.69 -6.26 -5.85
CA THR A 142 0.06 -5.14 -6.55
C THR A 142 -0.21 -3.96 -5.61
N LEU A 143 -0.71 -4.21 -4.40
CA LEU A 143 -0.92 -3.16 -3.40
C LEU A 143 0.39 -2.57 -2.87
N ALA A 144 1.44 -3.39 -2.66
CA ALA A 144 2.75 -2.91 -2.24
C ALA A 144 3.41 -2.03 -3.32
N TYR A 145 3.29 -2.42 -4.60
CA TYR A 145 3.75 -1.61 -5.73
C TYR A 145 3.04 -0.25 -5.78
N GLN A 146 1.71 -0.23 -5.70
CA GLN A 146 0.93 1.01 -5.68
C GLN A 146 1.26 1.87 -4.46
N LEU A 147 1.39 1.26 -3.27
CA LEU A 147 1.77 1.97 -2.04
C LEU A 147 3.12 2.68 -2.20
N ALA A 148 4.14 1.98 -2.69
CA ALA A 148 5.47 2.54 -2.91
C ALA A 148 5.53 3.54 -4.08
N THR A 149 4.64 3.43 -5.06
CA THR A 149 4.52 4.40 -6.16
C THR A 149 3.83 5.68 -5.67
N ASN A 150 2.79 5.54 -4.86
CA ASN A 150 2.01 6.66 -4.34
C ASN A 150 2.71 7.39 -3.18
N PHE A 151 3.52 6.66 -2.40
CA PHE A 151 4.27 7.17 -1.26
C PHE A 151 5.74 6.75 -1.36
N PRO A 152 6.57 7.44 -2.18
CA PRO A 152 7.95 7.02 -2.48
C PRO A 152 8.84 6.79 -1.26
N SER A 153 8.52 7.41 -0.11
CA SER A 153 9.26 7.22 1.13
C SER A 153 9.28 5.77 1.63
N ILE A 154 8.33 4.91 1.22
CA ILE A 154 8.29 3.48 1.61
C ILE A 154 8.95 2.54 0.59
N ARG A 155 9.42 3.06 -0.56
CA ARG A 155 9.95 2.22 -1.65
C ARG A 155 11.11 1.34 -1.20
N ASP A 156 12.04 1.88 -0.41
CA ASP A 156 13.20 1.12 0.09
C ASP A 156 12.81 0.01 1.07
N ASP A 157 11.76 0.22 1.87
CA ASP A 157 11.24 -0.80 2.79
C ASP A 157 10.67 -2.00 2.02
N VAL A 158 9.94 -1.74 0.93
CA VAL A 158 9.38 -2.79 0.04
C VAL A 158 10.51 -3.52 -0.71
N ILE A 159 11.48 -2.80 -1.25
CA ILE A 159 12.64 -3.41 -1.93
C ILE A 159 13.45 -4.29 -0.97
N THR A 160 13.63 -3.85 0.27
CA THR A 160 14.35 -4.62 1.29
C THR A 160 13.62 -5.93 1.60
N ALA A 161 12.30 -5.88 1.78
CA ALA A 161 11.48 -7.08 2.00
C ALA A 161 11.63 -8.11 0.86
N ILE A 162 11.62 -7.65 -0.39
CA ILE A 162 11.80 -8.53 -1.57
C ILE A 162 13.24 -9.04 -1.67
N ARG A 163 14.24 -8.21 -1.36
CA ARG A 163 15.65 -8.62 -1.36
C ARG A 163 15.90 -9.76 -0.37
N GLU A 164 15.33 -9.66 0.83
CA GLU A 164 15.45 -10.67 1.89
C GLU A 164 14.67 -11.95 1.56
N ASN A 165 13.53 -11.82 0.88
CA ASN A 165 12.72 -12.97 0.47
C ASN A 165 12.11 -12.78 -0.93
N PRO A 166 12.85 -13.12 -2.00
CA PRO A 166 12.38 -12.96 -3.38
C PRO A 166 11.13 -13.79 -3.71
N ALA A 167 10.89 -14.88 -2.96
CA ALA A 167 9.70 -15.72 -3.15
C ALA A 167 8.39 -15.00 -2.79
N LEU A 168 8.44 -13.81 -2.15
CA LEU A 168 7.26 -12.98 -1.94
C LEU A 168 6.61 -12.51 -3.25
N LEU A 169 7.36 -12.50 -4.37
CA LEU A 169 6.84 -12.17 -5.69
C LEU A 169 6.25 -13.39 -6.43
N ASP A 170 6.40 -14.60 -5.91
CA ASP A 170 5.76 -15.79 -6.49
C ASP A 170 4.27 -15.80 -6.11
N PRO A 171 3.33 -15.79 -7.07
CA PRO A 171 1.89 -15.83 -6.79
C PRO A 171 1.43 -17.11 -6.09
N LYS A 172 2.25 -18.17 -6.08
CA LYS A 172 1.99 -19.42 -5.36
C LYS A 172 2.52 -19.41 -3.93
N LYS A 173 3.23 -18.36 -3.49
CA LYS A 173 3.69 -18.24 -2.11
C LYS A 173 2.50 -18.09 -1.15
N SER A 174 2.74 -18.43 0.11
CA SER A 174 1.83 -18.16 1.22
C SER A 174 1.29 -16.72 1.16
N LEU A 175 -0.03 -16.59 0.97
CA LEU A 175 -0.71 -15.29 0.98
C LEU A 175 -0.47 -14.54 2.30
N ARG A 176 -0.37 -15.27 3.42
CA ARG A 176 -0.07 -14.71 4.73
C ARG A 176 1.33 -14.09 4.77
N ASP A 177 2.31 -14.71 4.12
CA ASP A 177 3.68 -14.18 4.10
C ASP A 177 3.77 -12.95 3.21
N GLN A 178 3.11 -12.97 2.04
CA GLN A 178 2.97 -11.79 1.19
C GLN A 178 2.28 -10.66 1.95
N MET A 179 1.17 -10.94 2.62
CA MET A 179 0.44 -9.95 3.42
C MET A 179 1.33 -9.33 4.50
N GLU A 180 1.95 -10.17 5.33
CA GLU A 180 2.65 -9.69 6.52
C GLU A 180 3.97 -8.98 6.16
N VAL A 181 4.81 -9.61 5.33
CA VAL A 181 6.17 -9.14 5.07
C VAL A 181 6.20 -8.11 3.94
N LEU A 182 5.52 -8.37 2.82
CA LEU A 182 5.59 -7.49 1.65
C LEU A 182 4.69 -6.25 1.80
N PHE A 183 3.59 -6.34 2.56
CA PHE A 183 2.59 -5.27 2.63
C PHE A 183 2.42 -4.64 4.02
N LEU A 184 2.03 -5.41 5.04
CA LEU A 184 1.68 -4.86 6.36
C LEU A 184 2.88 -4.27 7.10
N GLN A 185 4.05 -4.91 7.04
CA GLN A 185 5.26 -4.36 7.65
C GLN A 185 5.66 -3.01 7.05
N PRO A 186 5.81 -2.86 5.71
CA PRO A 186 6.01 -1.56 5.09
C PRO A 186 4.89 -0.56 5.42
N LEU A 187 3.63 -0.97 5.33
CA LEU A 187 2.50 -0.09 5.63
C LEU A 187 2.54 0.48 7.05
N ARG A 188 2.85 -0.35 8.06
CA ARG A 188 3.00 0.11 9.44
C ARG A 188 4.13 1.14 9.57
N ARG A 189 5.27 0.93 8.89
CA ARG A 189 6.37 1.92 8.87
C ARG A 189 5.92 3.24 8.24
N LEU A 190 5.15 3.18 7.16
CA LEU A 190 4.60 4.39 6.53
C LEU A 190 3.61 5.11 7.47
N GLN A 191 2.72 4.37 8.13
CA GLN A 191 1.78 4.94 9.12
C GLN A 191 2.50 5.62 10.29
N LEU A 192 3.68 5.12 10.68
CA LEU A 192 4.53 5.78 11.68
C LEU A 192 5.14 7.09 11.17
N ARG A 193 5.48 7.16 9.87
CA ARG A 193 6.00 8.38 9.21
C ARG A 193 4.90 9.42 8.96
N LEU A 194 3.67 8.97 8.71
CA LEU A 194 2.51 9.80 8.37
C LEU A 194 1.54 9.95 9.55
N ARG A 195 2.03 9.93 10.80
CA ARG A 195 1.16 9.91 11.99
C ARG A 195 0.21 11.11 12.07
N ASP A 196 0.63 12.26 11.54
CA ASP A 196 -0.10 13.53 11.60
C ASP A 196 -0.77 13.88 10.26
N CYS A 197 -0.67 12.99 9.27
CA CYS A 197 -1.32 13.13 7.97
C CYS A 197 -2.70 12.43 7.98
N PRO A 198 -3.58 12.74 7.02
CA PRO A 198 -4.80 11.99 6.81
C PRO A 198 -4.55 10.50 6.57
N PRO A 199 -5.52 9.62 6.90
CA PRO A 199 -5.34 8.19 6.78
C PRO A 199 -5.16 7.74 5.32
N LEU A 200 -4.34 6.71 5.13
CA LEU A 200 -4.16 6.02 3.85
C LEU A 200 -5.43 5.24 3.50
N VAL A 201 -5.91 5.39 2.26
CA VAL A 201 -7.12 4.73 1.77
C VAL A 201 -6.76 3.65 0.75
N PHE A 202 -7.26 2.44 1.00
CA PHE A 202 -7.25 1.35 0.03
C PHE A 202 -8.68 1.06 -0.41
N VAL A 203 -8.89 0.85 -1.70
CA VAL A 203 -10.20 0.48 -2.25
C VAL A 203 -10.10 -0.91 -2.89
N ILE A 204 -10.89 -1.84 -2.38
CA ILE A 204 -10.95 -3.22 -2.86
C ILE A 204 -12.40 -3.47 -3.26
N ASP A 205 -12.61 -3.94 -4.48
CA ASP A 205 -13.93 -4.24 -5.02
C ASP A 205 -13.99 -5.69 -5.51
N ALA A 206 -15.20 -6.26 -5.49
CA ALA A 206 -15.47 -7.61 -5.98
C ALA A 206 -14.65 -8.72 -5.27
N LEU A 207 -14.41 -8.59 -3.96
CA LEU A 207 -13.66 -9.59 -3.17
C LEU A 207 -14.30 -11.00 -3.20
N ASP A 208 -15.60 -11.08 -3.50
CA ASP A 208 -16.39 -12.30 -3.65
C ASP A 208 -16.40 -12.88 -5.08
N GLU A 209 -15.77 -12.19 -6.05
CA GLU A 209 -15.63 -12.69 -7.42
C GLU A 209 -14.59 -13.80 -7.55
#